data_AF-A0AAV6IHG7-F1
#
_entry.id   AF-A0AAV6IHG7-F1
#
_cell.length_a   1.000
_cell.length_b   1.000
_cell.length_c   1.000
_cell.angle_alpha   90.00
_cell.angle_beta   90.00
_cell.angle_gamma   90.00
#
_symmetry.space_group_name_H-M   'P 1'
#
loop_
_entity.id
_entity.type
_entity.pdbx_description
1 polymer ?
#
loop_
_entity_poly.entity_id
_entity_poly.type
_entity_poly.pdbx_seq_one_letter_code
_entity_poly.pdbx_strand_id
1 'polypeptide(L)'
;MVKLTNFSIVAILLVAIIAIAMKARVTSGDPSAKEILSDAYYETCKSKVGRDCGVMIVSEMFFQNVTTDAPCCRKVLTMGKNCHANMLGKILQQSPFKENKALALDRSRAILARCSSMKN
;
A
#
# COMPACT_ATOMS: atom_id res chain seq x y z
N MET A 1 -13.33 42.19 -27.93
CA MET A 1 -14.60 41.63 -27.40
C MET A 1 -14.84 40.28 -28.05
N VAL A 2 -14.68 39.18 -27.33
CA VAL A 2 -14.93 37.83 -27.87
C VAL A 2 -16.43 37.57 -27.79
N LYS A 3 -17.11 37.39 -28.94
CA LYS A 3 -18.51 36.95 -28.98
C LYS A 3 -18.54 35.43 -28.81
N LEU A 4 -18.85 34.97 -27.60
CA LEU A 4 -19.14 33.55 -27.38
C LEU A 4 -20.50 33.23 -27.97
N THR A 5 -20.51 32.38 -29.00
CA THR A 5 -21.73 31.79 -29.55
C THR A 5 -22.22 30.66 -28.64
N ASN A 6 -23.52 30.37 -28.67
CA ASN A 6 -24.15 29.33 -27.85
C ASN A 6 -23.48 27.95 -28.03
N PHE A 7 -23.04 27.64 -29.25
CA PHE A 7 -22.29 26.42 -29.56
C PHE A 7 -20.96 26.34 -28.79
N SER A 8 -20.23 27.45 -28.69
CA SER A 8 -18.97 27.54 -27.95
C SER A 8 -19.18 27.38 -26.44
N ILE A 9 -20.30 27.87 -25.89
CA ILE A 9 -20.64 27.71 -24.46
C ILE A 9 -20.95 26.24 -24.15
N VAL A 10 -21.74 25.57 -25.01
CA VAL A 10 -22.07 24.14 -24.84
C VAL A 10 -20.80 23.28 -24.92
N ALA A 11 -19.90 23.57 -25.87
CA ALA A 11 -18.62 22.87 -25.97
C ALA A 11 -17.76 23.04 -24.71
N ILE A 12 -17.70 24.24 -24.13
CA ILE A 12 -16.95 24.51 -22.89
C ILE A 12 -17.56 23.75 -21.69
N LEU A 13 -18.89 23.71 -21.58
CA LEU A 13 -19.58 22.98 -20.51
C LEU A 13 -19.35 21.46 -20.59
N LEU A 14 -19.35 20.89 -21.80
CA LEU A 14 -19.07 19.46 -22.00
C LEU A 14 -17.63 19.10 -21.63
N VAL A 15 -16.66 19.94 -21.98
CA VAL A 15 -15.25 19.74 -21.59
C VAL A 15 -15.08 19.84 -20.06
N ALA A 16 -15.78 20.75 -19.40
CA ALA A 16 -15.76 20.88 -17.95
C ALA A 16 -16.32 19.61 -17.24
N ILE A 17 -17.39 19.00 -17.76
CA ILE A 17 -17.95 17.75 -17.21
C ILE A 17 -16.97 16.58 -17.37
N ILE A 18 -16.30 16.46 -18.52
CA ILE A 18 -15.30 15.41 -18.76
C ILE A 18 -14.08 15.58 -17.82
N ALA A 19 -13.65 16.81 -17.56
CA ALA A 19 -12.56 17.09 -16.62
C ALA A 19 -12.90 16.67 -15.17
N ILE A 20 -14.18 16.76 -14.77
CA ILE A 20 -14.65 16.29 -13.46
C ILE A 20 -14.62 14.75 -13.38
N ALA A 21 -14.94 14.04 -14.47
CA ALA A 21 -14.85 12.58 -14.54
C ALA A 21 -13.40 12.05 -14.49
N MET A 22 -12.41 12.86 -14.90
CA MET A 22 -11.00 12.47 -14.80
C MET A 22 -10.46 12.54 -13.37
N LYS A 23 -11.02 13.37 -12.48
CA LYS A 23 -10.61 13.40 -11.07
C LYS A 23 -10.89 12.08 -10.33
N ALA A 24 -11.87 11.30 -10.79
CA ALA A 24 -12.22 10.01 -10.21
C ALA A 24 -11.42 8.82 -10.79
N ARG A 25 -10.73 8.97 -11.92
CA ARG A 25 -9.94 7.91 -12.56
C ARG A 25 -8.44 7.94 -12.24
N VAL A 26 -7.93 8.98 -11.58
CA VAL A 26 -6.51 9.09 -11.21
C VAL A 26 -6.16 8.28 -9.95
N THR A 27 -7.14 7.80 -9.18
CA THR A 27 -6.87 7.03 -7.94
C THR A 27 -6.58 5.55 -8.16
N SER A 28 -6.49 5.08 -9.40
CA SER A 28 -6.00 3.74 -9.75
C SER A 28 -4.60 3.74 -10.39
N GLY A 29 -3.92 4.89 -10.41
CA GLY A 29 -2.51 4.95 -10.81
C GLY A 29 -1.64 4.37 -9.69
N ASP A 30 -0.76 3.42 -10.03
CA ASP A 30 0.28 2.99 -9.11
C ASP A 30 1.00 4.23 -8.52
N PRO A 31 1.20 4.29 -7.19
CA PRO A 31 1.87 5.43 -6.59
C PRO A 31 3.24 5.63 -7.23
N SER A 32 3.61 6.89 -7.48
CA SER A 32 4.90 7.21 -8.09
C SER A 32 6.06 6.66 -7.25
N ALA A 33 7.17 6.26 -7.87
CA ALA A 33 8.32 5.71 -7.16
C ALA A 33 8.82 6.63 -6.02
N LYS A 34 8.79 7.95 -6.23
CA LYS A 34 9.15 8.94 -5.20
C LYS A 34 8.17 8.93 -4.02
N GLU A 35 6.88 8.75 -4.29
CA GLU A 35 5.84 8.66 -3.27
C GLU A 35 5.99 7.37 -2.46
N ILE A 36 6.20 6.23 -3.13
CA ILE A 36 6.42 4.93 -2.49
C ILE A 36 7.59 4.99 -1.50
N LEU A 37 8.62 5.77 -1.76
CA LEU A 37 9.80 5.87 -0.88
C LEU A 37 9.64 6.89 0.26
N SER A 38 8.58 7.69 0.26
CA SER A 38 8.37 8.74 1.26
C SER A 38 8.01 8.19 2.64
N ASP A 39 8.36 8.94 3.70
CA ASP A 39 7.96 8.61 5.06
C ASP A 39 6.44 8.70 5.27
N ALA A 40 5.77 9.63 4.58
CA ALA A 40 4.31 9.75 4.61
C ALA A 40 3.62 8.48 4.05
N TYR A 41 4.16 7.91 2.98
CA TYR A 41 3.66 6.65 2.42
C TYR A 41 3.88 5.49 3.39
N TYR A 42 5.04 5.42 4.02
CA TYR A 42 5.32 4.40 5.05
C TYR A 42 4.35 4.48 6.24
N GLU A 43 4.08 5.67 6.76
CA GLU A 43 3.11 5.85 7.85
C GLU A 43 1.68 5.47 7.41
N THR A 44 1.32 5.77 6.16
CA THR A 44 0.06 5.31 5.56
C THR A 44 0.00 3.77 5.49
N CYS A 45 1.11 3.12 5.16
CA CYS A 45 1.16 1.66 5.12
C CYS A 45 1.07 1.03 6.51
N LYS A 46 1.75 1.61 7.50
CA LYS A 46 1.65 1.18 8.90
C LYS A 46 0.22 1.26 9.41
N SER A 47 -0.52 2.33 9.09
CA SER A 47 -1.89 2.50 9.57
C SER A 47 -2.85 1.43 9.02
N LYS A 48 -2.65 0.94 7.79
CA LYS A 48 -3.44 -0.15 7.20
C LYS A 48 -3.32 -1.48 7.96
N VAL A 49 -2.15 -1.76 8.53
CA VAL A 49 -1.90 -2.98 9.30
C VAL A 49 -2.24 -2.79 10.77
N GLY A 50 -1.93 -1.62 11.31
CA GLY A 50 -2.04 -1.32 12.73
C GLY A 50 -0.89 -1.90 13.55
N ARG A 51 -0.73 -1.39 14.78
CA ARG A 51 0.40 -1.71 15.66
C ARG A 51 0.47 -3.20 15.99
N ASP A 52 -0.64 -3.79 16.45
CA ASP A 52 -0.64 -5.15 16.99
C ASP A 52 -0.31 -6.18 15.91
N CYS A 53 -0.94 -6.06 14.75
CA CYS A 53 -0.61 -6.92 13.60
C CYS A 53 0.80 -6.68 13.10
N GLY A 54 1.27 -5.42 13.07
CA GLY A 54 2.65 -5.09 12.69
C GLY A 54 3.67 -5.78 13.60
N VAL A 55 3.47 -5.74 14.92
CA VAL A 55 4.32 -6.43 15.89
C VAL A 55 4.29 -7.94 15.69
N MET A 56 3.11 -8.52 15.47
CA MET A 56 2.96 -9.96 15.26
C MET A 56 3.69 -10.44 14.00
N ILE A 57 3.54 -9.73 12.87
CA ILE A 57 4.20 -10.07 11.60
C ILE A 57 5.73 -9.96 11.74
N VAL A 58 6.23 -8.86 12.32
CA VAL A 58 7.67 -8.70 12.55
C VAL A 58 8.19 -9.78 13.48
N SER A 59 7.44 -10.11 14.54
CA SER A 59 7.85 -11.14 15.50
C SER A 59 7.91 -12.52 14.85
N GLU A 60 6.93 -12.87 14.02
CA GLU A 60 6.96 -14.11 13.24
C GLU A 60 8.12 -14.12 12.24
N MET A 61 8.36 -13.01 11.52
CA MET A 61 9.43 -12.89 10.54
C MET A 61 10.83 -13.11 11.14
N PHE A 62 11.11 -12.59 12.33
CA PHE A 62 12.46 -12.64 12.90
C PHE A 62 12.62 -13.72 13.97
N PHE A 63 11.60 -13.96 14.80
CA PHE A 63 11.69 -14.81 15.99
C PHE A 63 10.85 -16.09 15.93
N GLN A 64 9.85 -16.17 15.04
CA GLN A 64 8.94 -17.34 14.91
C GLN A 64 8.26 -17.78 16.22
N ASN A 65 8.17 -16.88 17.21
CA ASN A 65 7.56 -17.14 18.51
C ASN A 65 6.04 -16.93 18.52
N VAL A 66 5.50 -16.33 17.47
CA VAL A 66 4.08 -16.07 17.26
C VAL A 66 3.69 -16.43 15.83
N THR A 67 2.42 -16.73 15.62
CA THR A 67 1.85 -16.96 14.28
C THR A 67 0.84 -15.86 13.98
N THR A 68 0.96 -15.24 12.81
CA THR A 68 0.01 -14.24 12.30
C THR A 68 -1.37 -14.85 12.16
N ASP A 69 -2.34 -14.30 12.89
CA ASP A 69 -3.72 -14.78 12.94
C ASP A 69 -4.56 -14.35 11.73
N ALA A 70 -5.78 -14.90 11.61
CA ALA A 70 -6.66 -14.59 10.49
C ALA A 70 -7.05 -13.10 10.38
N PRO A 71 -7.41 -12.39 11.48
CA PRO A 71 -7.60 -10.94 11.44
C PRO A 71 -6.41 -10.14 10.89
N CYS A 72 -5.20 -10.44 11.35
CA CYS A 72 -3.98 -9.77 10.88
C CYS A 72 -3.64 -10.16 9.45
N CYS A 73 -3.84 -11.42 9.07
CA CYS A 73 -3.70 -11.88 7.68
C CYS A 73 -4.60 -11.08 6.73
N ARG A 74 -5.87 -10.82 7.09
CA ARG A 74 -6.75 -9.99 6.25
C ARG A 74 -6.20 -8.58 6.04
N LYS A 75 -5.67 -7.94 7.09
CA LYS A 75 -5.06 -6.60 6.98
C LYS A 75 -3.81 -6.63 6.10
N VAL A 76 -2.98 -7.66 6.24
CA VAL A 76 -1.79 -7.85 5.42
C VAL A 76 -2.11 -7.99 3.94
N LEU A 77 -3.10 -8.80 3.61
CA LEU A 77 -3.53 -8.97 2.23
C LEU A 77 -4.17 -7.69 1.66
N THR A 78 -4.90 -6.95 2.50
CA THR A 78 -5.62 -5.73 2.09
C THR A 78 -4.69 -4.52 1.92
N MET A 79 -3.54 -4.48 2.63
CA MET A 79 -2.65 -3.30 2.56
C MET A 79 -2.08 -3.05 1.16
N GLY A 80 -1.95 -4.12 0.36
CA GLY A 80 -1.41 -4.12 -0.99
C GLY A 80 0.11 -4.36 -1.06
N LYS A 81 0.56 -4.86 -2.21
CA LYS A 81 1.97 -5.26 -2.46
C LYS A 81 2.97 -4.13 -2.21
N ASN A 82 2.66 -2.91 -2.65
CA ASN A 82 3.56 -1.76 -2.52
C ASN A 82 3.74 -1.36 -1.05
N CYS A 83 2.67 -1.37 -0.24
CA CYS A 83 2.79 -1.12 1.19
C CYS A 83 3.60 -2.19 1.90
N HIS A 84 3.35 -3.46 1.56
CA HIS A 84 4.12 -4.56 2.12
C HIS A 84 5.62 -4.42 1.80
N ALA A 85 5.97 -4.16 0.54
CA ALA A 85 7.36 -3.99 0.10
C ALA A 85 8.04 -2.77 0.75
N ASN A 86 7.34 -1.63 0.83
CA ASN A 86 7.85 -0.42 1.49
C ASN A 86 8.15 -0.68 2.97
N MET A 87 7.20 -1.26 3.71
CA MET A 87 7.37 -1.54 5.13
C MET A 87 8.55 -2.50 5.37
N LEU A 88 8.62 -3.60 4.60
CA LEU A 88 9.73 -4.54 4.70
C LEU A 88 11.06 -3.87 4.40
N GLY A 89 11.12 -3.04 3.36
CA GLY A 89 12.31 -2.31 2.97
C GLY A 89 12.88 -1.46 4.11
N LYS A 90 12.01 -0.72 4.82
CA LYS A 90 12.43 0.11 5.97
C LYS A 90 12.83 -0.72 7.18
N ILE A 91 12.06 -1.75 7.54
CA ILE A 91 12.38 -2.62 8.70
C ILE A 91 13.75 -3.30 8.50
N LEU A 92 14.01 -3.83 7.31
CA LEU A 92 15.24 -4.55 6.99
C LEU A 92 16.49 -3.65 6.87
N GLN A 93 16.33 -2.33 6.93
CA GLN A 93 17.43 -1.38 7.02
C GLN A 93 17.80 -1.03 8.47
N GLN A 94 16.91 -1.33 9.43
CA GLN A 94 17.11 -1.02 10.83
C GLN A 94 17.93 -2.11 11.53
N SER A 95 18.77 -1.71 12.49
CA SER A 95 19.37 -2.65 13.43
C SER A 95 18.32 -3.11 14.46
N PRO A 96 18.28 -4.39 14.88
CA PRO A 96 19.19 -5.50 14.52
C PRO A 96 18.77 -6.30 13.27
N PHE A 97 17.70 -5.88 12.58
CA PHE A 97 17.05 -6.66 11.52
C PHE A 97 17.85 -6.81 10.23
N LYS A 98 18.82 -5.94 10.00
CA LYS A 98 19.65 -5.93 8.79
C LYS A 98 20.43 -7.23 8.56
N GLU A 99 20.90 -7.88 9.63
CA GLU A 99 21.75 -9.08 9.55
C GLU A 99 20.99 -10.31 9.03
N ASN A 100 19.72 -10.43 9.38
CA ASN A 100 18.87 -11.58 9.02
C ASN A 100 17.94 -11.29 7.84
N LYS A 101 18.34 -10.35 6.96
CA LYS A 101 17.47 -9.82 5.91
C LYS A 101 16.90 -10.90 4.99
N ALA A 102 17.75 -11.79 4.49
CA ALA A 102 17.33 -12.83 3.54
C ALA A 102 16.30 -13.80 4.17
N LEU A 103 16.60 -14.28 5.38
CA LEU A 103 15.70 -15.16 6.13
C LEU A 103 14.36 -14.49 6.43
N ALA A 104 14.37 -13.23 6.86
CA ALA A 104 13.16 -12.47 7.13
C ALA A 104 12.31 -12.26 5.86
N LEU A 105 12.95 -12.04 4.70
CA LEU A 105 12.24 -11.95 3.42
C LEU A 105 11.56 -13.27 3.04
N ASP A 106 12.24 -14.40 3.22
CA ASP A 106 11.67 -15.71 2.92
C ASP A 106 10.47 -16.02 3.83
N ARG A 107 10.61 -15.75 5.14
CA ARG A 107 9.52 -15.90 6.11
C ARG A 107 8.36 -14.97 5.82
N SER A 108 8.61 -13.72 5.42
CA SER A 108 7.58 -12.78 5.01
C SER A 108 6.77 -13.30 3.81
N ARG A 109 7.42 -13.93 2.82
CA ARG A 109 6.73 -14.59 1.69
C ARG A 109 5.88 -15.78 2.17
N ALA A 110 6.40 -16.57 3.11
CA ALA A 110 5.65 -17.69 3.69
C ALA A 110 4.40 -17.22 4.46
N ILE A 111 4.50 -16.13 5.24
CA ILE A 111 3.36 -15.49 5.91
C ILE A 111 2.31 -15.08 4.89
N LEU A 112 2.71 -14.37 3.81
CA LEU A 112 1.78 -13.95 2.76
C LEU A 112 1.08 -15.13 2.06
N ALA A 113 1.83 -16.20 1.74
CA ALA A 113 1.27 -17.40 1.13
C ALA A 113 0.24 -18.07 2.04
N ARG A 114 0.58 -18.23 3.33
CA ARG A 114 -0.32 -18.79 4.34
C ARG A 114 -1.55 -17.91 4.57
N CYS A 115 -1.38 -16.60 4.66
CA CYS A 115 -2.52 -15.69 4.78
C CYS A 115 -3.45 -15.80 3.58
N SER A 116 -2.89 -15.96 2.37
CA SER A 116 -3.69 -16.12 1.14
C SER A 116 -4.53 -17.39 1.15
N SER A 117 -4.06 -18.48 1.76
CA SER A 117 -4.83 -19.73 1.88
C SER A 117 -5.95 -19.67 2.93
N MET A 118 -6.00 -18.64 3.76
CA MET A 118 -7.06 -18.42 4.77
C MET A 118 -8.21 -17.56 4.24
N LYS A 119 -8.11 -17.07 3.00
CA LYS A 119 -9.10 -16.20 2.37
C LYS A 119 -10.28 -17.05 1.87
N ASN A 120 -11.12 -17.50 2.79
CA ASN A 120 -12.45 -18.04 2.51
C ASN A 120 -13.43 -16.90 2.23
#